data_AF-A0A4S8QF14-F1
#
_entry.id   AF-A0A4S8QF14-F1
#
_cell.length_a   1.000
_cell.length_b   1.000
_cell.length_c   1.000
_cell.angle_alpha   90.00
_cell.angle_beta   90.00
_cell.angle_gamma   90.00
#
_symmetry.space_group_name_H-M   'P 1'
#
loop_
_entity.id
_entity.type
_entity.pdbx_description
1 polymer ?
#
loop_
_entity_poly.entity_id
_entity_poly.type
_entity_poly.pdbx_seq_one_letter_code
_entity_poly.pdbx_strand_id
1 'polypeptide(L)'
;MGMIQVEGARLRSSAGKMRGFGSDALDIAPDPERECDAADNANKGFMTGEALQAIAKDLKDDMKELNEHWEDTAELLEEIAEDWDGVDDDQAKAFDTIGGDLGSFKVPGL
;
A
#
# COMPACT_ATOMS: atom_id res chain seq x y z
N MET A 1 -4.68 26.15 -7.32
CA MET A 1 -4.13 25.07 -6.47
C MET A 1 -5.18 23.99 -6.37
N GLY A 2 -4.87 22.76 -6.79
CA GLY A 2 -5.87 21.68 -6.83
C GLY A 2 -5.44 20.43 -7.60
N MET A 3 -4.37 20.48 -8.40
CA MET A 3 -3.82 19.27 -9.03
C MET A 3 -3.02 18.41 -8.05
N ILE A 4 -2.29 19.01 -7.10
CA ILE A 4 -1.38 18.26 -6.21
C ILE A 4 -2.17 17.51 -5.12
N GLN A 5 -3.12 18.15 -4.42
CA GLN A 5 -4.08 17.46 -3.53
C GLN A 5 -4.83 16.28 -4.22
N VAL A 6 -5.09 16.39 -5.53
CA VAL A 6 -5.72 15.31 -6.32
C VAL A 6 -4.75 14.14 -6.52
N GLU A 7 -3.46 14.39 -6.68
CA GLU A 7 -2.44 13.34 -6.76
C GLU A 7 -2.20 12.66 -5.41
N GLY A 8 -2.16 13.42 -4.30
CA GLY A 8 -2.08 12.84 -2.94
C GLY A 8 -3.25 11.89 -2.63
N ALA A 9 -4.48 12.29 -2.98
CA ALA A 9 -5.66 11.42 -2.85
C ALA A 9 -5.60 10.15 -3.72
N ARG A 10 -5.04 10.25 -4.94
CA ARG A 10 -4.85 9.10 -5.85
C ARG A 10 -3.80 8.13 -5.31
N LEU A 11 -2.73 8.62 -4.72
CA LEU A 11 -1.69 7.81 -4.09
C LEU A 11 -2.26 7.03 -2.90
N ARG A 12 -3.00 7.69 -2.01
CA ARG A 12 -3.71 7.02 -0.90
C ARG A 12 -4.71 5.97 -1.38
N SER A 13 -5.47 6.26 -2.44
CA SER A 13 -6.37 5.27 -3.04
C SER A 13 -5.60 4.06 -3.60
N SER A 14 -4.38 4.28 -4.10
CA SER A 14 -3.52 3.21 -4.62
C SER A 14 -2.91 2.39 -3.49
N ALA A 15 -2.47 3.01 -2.39
CA ALA A 15 -2.04 2.33 -1.18
C ALA A 15 -3.14 1.40 -0.63
N GLY A 16 -4.40 1.89 -0.59
CA GLY A 16 -5.55 1.07 -0.21
C GLY A 16 -5.77 -0.14 -1.12
N LYS A 17 -5.49 -0.04 -2.42
CA LYS A 17 -5.55 -1.19 -3.34
C LYS A 17 -4.44 -2.19 -3.06
N MET A 18 -3.22 -1.73 -2.76
CA MET A 18 -2.11 -2.62 -2.42
C MET A 18 -2.41 -3.44 -1.16
N ARG A 19 -2.95 -2.81 -0.11
CA ARG A 19 -3.44 -3.52 1.09
C ARG A 19 -4.55 -4.52 0.77
N GLY A 20 -5.42 -4.20 -0.19
CA GLY A 20 -6.41 -5.14 -0.72
C GLY A 20 -5.76 -6.38 -1.33
N PHE A 21 -4.76 -6.19 -2.20
CA PHE A 21 -4.01 -7.31 -2.79
C PHE A 21 -3.24 -8.13 -1.75
N GLY A 22 -2.66 -7.47 -0.73
CA GLY A 22 -1.99 -8.15 0.38
C GLY A 22 -2.95 -9.04 1.18
N SER A 23 -4.13 -8.52 1.51
CA SER A 23 -5.19 -9.29 2.17
C SER A 23 -5.66 -10.46 1.31
N ASP A 24 -5.88 -10.23 0.00
CA ASP A 24 -6.29 -11.29 -0.93
C ASP A 24 -5.20 -12.38 -1.03
N ALA A 25 -3.92 -12.01 -1.01
CA ALA A 25 -2.81 -12.96 -1.03
C ALA A 25 -2.77 -13.87 0.19
N LEU A 26 -3.06 -13.33 1.39
CA LEU A 26 -3.17 -14.13 2.61
C LEU A 26 -4.41 -15.04 2.62
N ASP A 27 -5.47 -14.65 1.92
CA ASP A 27 -6.69 -15.44 1.78
C ASP A 27 -6.59 -16.53 0.69
N ILE A 28 -5.60 -16.44 -0.22
CA ILE A 28 -5.32 -17.50 -1.18
C ILE A 28 -4.74 -18.69 -0.43
N ALA A 29 -5.56 -19.75 -0.34
CA ALA A 29 -5.26 -20.99 0.37
C ALA A 29 -4.92 -20.74 1.85
N PRO A 30 -5.92 -20.48 2.71
CA PRO A 30 -5.69 -20.08 4.10
C PRO A 30 -5.04 -21.19 4.96
N ASP A 31 -5.11 -22.44 4.50
CA ASP A 31 -4.51 -23.58 5.18
C ASP A 31 -4.17 -24.73 4.20
N PRO A 32 -3.16 -24.51 3.31
CA PRO A 32 -2.79 -25.49 2.30
C PRO A 32 -2.12 -26.71 2.94
N GLU A 33 -1.50 -26.53 4.11
CA GLU A 33 -0.94 -27.59 4.96
C GLU A 33 -2.06 -28.54 5.44
N ARG A 34 -3.20 -28.03 5.92
CA ARG A 34 -4.34 -28.86 6.33
C ARG A 34 -4.95 -29.66 5.18
N GLU A 35 -5.03 -29.09 3.99
CA GLU A 35 -5.51 -29.83 2.80
C GLU A 35 -4.53 -30.95 2.42
N CYS A 36 -3.23 -30.70 2.54
CA CYS A 36 -2.20 -31.72 2.34
C CYS A 36 -2.24 -32.80 3.42
N ASP A 37 -2.45 -32.44 4.69
CA ASP A 37 -2.60 -33.41 5.80
C ASP A 37 -3.84 -34.29 5.63
N ALA A 38 -4.94 -33.72 5.12
CA ALA A 38 -6.14 -34.48 4.79
C ALA A 38 -5.88 -35.44 3.62
N ALA A 39 -5.18 -34.98 2.58
CA ALA A 39 -4.80 -35.78 1.42
C ALA A 39 -3.79 -36.89 1.78
N ASP A 40 -2.82 -36.61 2.65
CA ASP A 40 -1.82 -37.58 3.12
C ASP A 40 -2.46 -38.64 4.01
N ASN A 41 -3.35 -38.24 4.94
CA ASN A 41 -4.13 -39.19 5.72
C ASN A 41 -5.03 -40.08 4.85
N ALA A 42 -5.57 -39.56 3.75
CA ALA A 42 -6.36 -40.33 2.78
C ALA A 42 -5.49 -41.26 1.91
N ASN A 43 -4.22 -40.91 1.67
CA ASN A 43 -3.31 -41.62 0.77
C ASN A 43 -2.19 -42.41 1.48
N LYS A 44 -2.27 -42.58 2.81
CA LYS A 44 -1.29 -43.29 3.65
C LYS A 44 -0.74 -44.54 2.96
N GLY A 45 0.49 -44.41 2.41
CA GLY A 45 1.16 -45.45 1.63
C GLY A 45 1.81 -44.97 0.32
N PHE A 46 1.47 -43.79 -0.19
CA PHE A 46 2.15 -43.18 -1.36
C PHE A 46 3.07 -42.03 -0.92
N MET A 47 4.32 -41.99 -1.43
CA MET A 47 5.35 -40.95 -1.14
C MET A 47 4.95 -39.51 -1.56
N THR A 48 3.71 -39.29 -1.97
CA THR A 48 3.23 -38.03 -2.54
C THR A 48 2.75 -37.02 -1.50
N GLY A 49 2.45 -37.44 -0.27
CA GLY A 49 1.95 -36.54 0.79
C GLY A 49 3.01 -35.56 1.31
N GLU A 50 4.22 -36.04 1.59
CA GLU A 50 5.34 -35.19 2.04
C GLU A 50 5.73 -34.13 1.00
N ALA A 51 5.71 -34.50 -0.30
CA ALA A 51 5.98 -33.57 -1.38
C ALA A 51 4.90 -32.47 -1.49
N LEU A 52 3.64 -32.82 -1.25
CA LEU A 52 2.53 -31.86 -1.22
C LEU A 52 2.62 -30.91 -0.02
N GLN A 53 2.98 -31.41 1.17
CA GLN A 53 3.22 -30.56 2.34
C GLN A 53 4.35 -29.56 2.11
N ALA A 54 5.45 -29.97 1.47
CA ALA A 54 6.55 -29.07 1.13
C ALA A 54 6.08 -27.95 0.19
N ILE A 55 5.34 -28.30 -0.87
CA ILE A 55 4.77 -27.32 -1.81
C ILE A 55 3.78 -26.38 -1.12
N ALA A 56 2.94 -26.90 -0.22
CA ALA A 56 1.98 -26.10 0.54
C ALA A 56 2.67 -25.09 1.45
N LYS A 57 3.77 -25.49 2.10
CA LYS A 57 4.57 -24.60 2.92
C LYS A 57 5.25 -23.52 2.08
N ASP A 58 5.88 -23.91 0.97
CA ASP A 58 6.53 -22.96 0.05
C ASP A 58 5.51 -21.93 -0.46
N LEU A 59 4.31 -22.36 -0.86
CA LEU A 59 3.24 -21.46 -1.29
C LEU A 59 2.82 -20.47 -0.18
N LYS A 60 2.70 -20.94 1.06
CA LYS A 60 2.33 -20.11 2.21
C LYS A 60 3.41 -19.06 2.52
N ASP A 61 4.68 -19.45 2.45
CA ASP A 61 5.82 -18.56 2.66
C ASP A 61 5.88 -17.52 1.51
N ASP A 62 5.67 -17.93 0.26
CA ASP A 62 5.61 -17.02 -0.91
C ASP A 62 4.46 -15.99 -0.80
N MET A 63 3.26 -16.43 -0.38
CA MET A 63 2.12 -15.51 -0.20
C MET A 63 2.36 -14.51 0.93
N LYS A 64 3.09 -14.92 1.97
CA LYS A 64 3.50 -14.03 3.06
C LYS A 64 4.49 -12.97 2.58
N GLU A 65 5.53 -13.37 1.85
CA GLU A 65 6.51 -12.45 1.26
C GLU A 65 5.86 -11.47 0.28
N LEU A 66 4.92 -11.96 -0.55
CA LEU A 66 4.15 -11.12 -1.45
C LEU A 66 3.32 -10.08 -0.70
N ASN A 67 2.69 -10.45 0.42
CA ASN A 67 1.96 -9.49 1.25
C ASN A 67 2.88 -8.43 1.86
N GLU A 68 4.03 -8.82 2.39
CA GLU A 68 5.02 -7.87 2.94
C GLU A 68 5.42 -6.82 1.87
N HIS A 69 5.65 -7.24 0.62
CA HIS A 69 5.92 -6.31 -0.48
C HIS A 69 4.75 -5.38 -0.82
N TRP A 70 3.51 -5.85 -0.72
CA TRP A 70 2.33 -5.00 -0.92
C TRP A 70 2.17 -3.98 0.21
N GLU A 71 2.45 -4.36 1.46
CA GLU A 71 2.46 -3.46 2.61
C GLU A 71 3.55 -2.38 2.47
N ASP A 72 4.80 -2.77 2.18
CA ASP A 72 5.91 -1.84 1.95
C ASP A 72 5.58 -0.83 0.84
N THR A 73 4.98 -1.30 -0.26
CA THR A 73 4.56 -0.44 -1.37
C THR A 73 3.45 0.52 -0.96
N ALA A 74 2.51 0.06 -0.13
CA ALA A 74 1.42 0.90 0.38
C ALA A 74 1.95 2.01 1.29
N GLU A 75 2.92 1.69 2.17
CA GLU A 75 3.57 2.67 3.05
C GLU A 75 4.30 3.74 2.22
N LEU A 76 5.09 3.34 1.24
CA LEU A 76 5.79 4.29 0.36
C LEU A 76 4.82 5.22 -0.39
N LEU A 77 3.67 4.71 -0.84
CA LEU A 77 2.65 5.53 -1.49
C LEU A 77 2.01 6.54 -0.53
N GLU A 78 1.86 6.18 0.75
CA GLU A 78 1.35 7.09 1.77
C GLU A 78 2.36 8.16 2.13
N GLU A 79 3.64 7.81 2.29
CA GLU A 79 4.73 8.77 2.51
C GLU A 79 4.82 9.80 1.37
N ILE A 80 4.78 9.35 0.11
CA ILE A 80 4.80 10.26 -1.04
C ILE A 80 3.56 11.17 -1.03
N ALA A 81 2.40 10.66 -0.62
CA ALA A 81 1.19 11.47 -0.53
C ALA A 81 1.30 12.55 0.56
N GLU A 82 1.94 12.25 1.70
CA GLU A 82 2.22 13.20 2.76
C GLU A 82 3.19 14.30 2.32
N ASP A 83 4.24 13.93 1.58
CA ASP A 83 5.18 14.89 0.99
C ASP A 83 4.47 15.88 0.04
N TRP A 84 3.55 15.37 -0.79
CA TRP A 84 2.76 16.23 -1.69
C TRP A 84 1.86 17.20 -0.92
N ASP A 85 1.19 16.73 0.13
CA ASP A 85 0.34 17.59 0.97
C ASP A 85 1.18 18.68 1.68
N GLY A 86 2.39 18.32 2.15
CA GLY A 86 3.32 19.27 2.75
C GLY A 86 3.77 20.38 1.78
N VAL A 87 4.06 20.01 0.52
CA VAL A 87 4.39 20.98 -0.54
C VAL A 87 3.22 21.91 -0.83
N ASP A 88 1.99 21.39 -0.87
CA ASP A 88 0.79 22.20 -1.09
C ASP A 88 0.56 23.20 0.04
N ASP A 89 0.70 22.77 1.30
CA ASP A 89 0.56 23.63 2.48
C ASP A 89 1.61 24.75 2.49
N ASP A 90 2.86 24.45 2.15
CA ASP A 90 3.93 25.44 2.14
C ASP A 90 3.78 26.44 1.00
N GLN A 91 3.34 26.00 -0.18
CA GLN A 91 3.01 26.93 -1.27
C GLN A 91 1.80 27.79 -0.90
N ALA A 92 0.76 27.24 -0.27
CA ALA A 92 -0.41 28.00 0.14
C ALA A 92 -0.03 29.13 1.11
N LYS A 93 0.79 28.85 2.13
CA LYS A 93 1.33 29.86 3.05
C LYS A 93 2.14 30.94 2.33
N ALA A 94 2.95 30.55 1.34
CA ALA A 94 3.74 31.51 0.56
C ALA A 94 2.85 32.47 -0.24
N PHE A 95 1.79 31.96 -0.88
CA PHE A 95 0.83 32.78 -1.61
C PHE A 95 0.00 33.68 -0.68
N ASP A 96 -0.43 33.18 0.48
CA ASP A 96 -1.14 34.00 1.47
C ASP A 96 -0.28 35.16 1.97
N THR A 97 1.01 34.91 2.20
CA THR A 97 1.98 35.95 2.59
C THR A 97 2.10 37.02 1.49
N ILE A 98 2.31 36.60 0.23
CA ILE A 98 2.38 37.52 -0.91
C ILE A 98 1.07 38.31 -1.07
N GLY A 99 -0.08 37.65 -0.90
CA GLY A 99 -1.39 38.27 -0.97
C GLY A 99 -1.61 39.34 0.12
N GLY A 100 -1.14 39.07 1.34
CA GLY A 100 -1.14 40.03 2.44
C GLY A 100 -0.24 41.24 2.18
N ASP A 101 0.97 41.01 1.67
CA ASP A 101 1.93 42.05 1.33
C ASP A 101 1.40 42.94 0.19
N LEU A 102 0.81 42.35 -0.85
CA LEU A 102 0.17 43.09 -1.95
C LEU A 102 -1.09 43.84 -1.51
N GLY A 103 -1.89 43.26 -0.63
CA GLY A 103 -3.11 43.88 -0.11
C GLY A 103 -2.83 45.06 0.83
N SER A 104 -1.69 45.06 1.49
CA SER A 104 -1.23 46.15 2.38
C SER A 104 -0.35 47.19 1.66
N PHE A 105 0.04 46.92 0.41
CA PHE A 105 0.83 47.83 -0.40
C PHE A 105 0.03 49.10 -0.75
N LYS A 106 0.48 50.24 -0.21
CA LYS A 106 0.00 51.56 -0.64
C LYS A 106 0.95 52.15 -1.66
N VAL A 107 0.41 52.57 -2.80
CA VAL A 107 1.18 53.34 -3.81
C VAL A 107 1.57 54.68 -3.17
N PRO A 108 2.88 54.99 -3.03
CA PRO A 108 3.29 56.27 -2.48
C PRO A 108 2.97 57.39 -3.48
N GLY A 109 2.00 58.24 -3.16
CA GLY A 109 1.71 59.47 -3.93
C GLY A 109 0.27 59.67 -4.43
N LEU A 110 -0.69 58.80 -4.05
CA LEU A 110 -2.13 59.08 -4.17
C LEU A 110 -2.76 59.32 -2.79
#